data_AF-A0A1B7HGN0-F1
#
_entry.id   AF-A0A1B7HGN0-F1
#
_cell.length_a   1.000
_cell.length_b   1.000
_cell.length_c   1.000
_cell.angle_alpha   90.00
_cell.angle_beta   90.00
_cell.angle_gamma   90.00
#
_symmetry.space_group_name_H-M   'P 1'
#
loop_
_entity.id
_entity.type
_entity.pdbx_description
1 polymer ?
#
loop_
_entity_poly.entity_id
_entity_poly.type
_entity_poly.pdbx_seq_one_letter_code
_entity_poly.pdbx_strand_id
1 'polypeptide(L)'
;MNDRQVVTQLMQYLSYKLLTSSDAFAQTLRHFDIQTTYEGIMGDPEFAGFVGWKGFFFVDVFSAAHPKGQRFEFDTAAEAKAFASRIRHGEVA
;
A
#
# COMPACT_ATOMS: atom_id res chain seq x y z
N MET A 1 24.06 10.97 6.12
CA MET A 1 22.97 9.98 6.06
C MET A 1 23.29 8.91 7.10
N ASN A 2 22.40 8.63 8.05
CA ASN A 2 22.65 7.59 9.06
C ASN A 2 22.04 6.24 8.65
N ASP A 3 22.48 5.16 9.28
CA ASP A 3 22.02 3.80 8.95
C ASP A 3 20.50 3.65 9.00
N ARG A 4 19.83 4.33 9.94
CA ARG A 4 18.37 4.33 10.04
C ARG A 4 17.72 4.94 8.79
N GLN A 5 18.27 6.01 8.24
CA GLN A 5 17.77 6.63 7.00
C GLN A 5 17.96 5.71 5.79
N VAL A 6 19.11 5.04 5.68
CA VAL A 6 19.38 4.09 4.60
C VAL A 6 18.40 2.91 4.65
N VAL A 7 18.21 2.33 5.83
CA VAL A 7 17.28 1.20 6.00
C VAL A 7 15.84 1.64 5.75
N THR A 8 15.45 2.85 6.17
CA THR A 8 14.11 3.40 5.87
C THR A 8 13.87 3.48 4.36
N GLN A 9 14.84 4.02 3.60
CA GLN A 9 14.74 4.12 2.14
C GLN A 9 14.67 2.74 1.47
N LEU A 10 15.42 1.76 1.96
CA LEU A 10 15.35 0.38 1.45
C LEU A 10 13.97 -0.23 1.72
N MET A 11 13.45 -0.11 2.95
CA MET A 11 12.13 -0.63 3.30
C MET A 11 11.01 0.02 2.47
N GLN A 12 11.13 1.32 2.18
CA GLN A 12 10.25 2.03 1.25
C GLN A 12 10.33 1.48 -0.18
N TYR A 13 11.53 1.24 -0.68
CA TYR A 13 11.71 0.67 -2.01
C TYR A 13 11.10 -0.73 -2.14
N LEU A 14 11.25 -1.55 -1.09
CA LEU A 14 10.67 -2.90 -1.06
C LEU A 14 9.14 -2.87 -0.97
N SER A 15 8.56 -1.95 -0.20
CA SER A 15 7.10 -1.83 -0.12
C SER A 15 6.49 -1.35 -1.44
N TYR A 16 7.17 -0.49 -2.20
CA TYR A 16 6.78 -0.11 -3.56
C TYR A 16 6.75 -1.26 -4.57
N LYS A 17 7.59 -2.28 -4.34
CA LYS A 17 7.64 -3.47 -5.20
C LYS A 17 6.61 -4.52 -4.79
N LEU A 18 5.69 -4.18 -3.88
CA LEU A 18 4.63 -5.07 -3.39
C LEU A 18 5.21 -6.34 -2.73
N LEU A 19 6.44 -6.26 -2.22
CA LEU A 19 7.12 -7.38 -1.55
C LEU A 19 6.68 -7.49 -0.09
N THR A 20 5.39 -7.21 0.20
CA THR A 20 4.81 -7.34 1.54
C THR A 20 4.34 -8.76 1.77
N SER A 21 5.30 -9.68 1.86
CA SER A 21 5.05 -11.12 1.81
C SER A 21 4.80 -11.78 3.17
N SER A 22 4.81 -11.05 4.30
CA SER A 22 4.55 -11.63 5.62
C SER A 22 4.18 -10.62 6.71
N ASP A 23 3.53 -11.09 7.77
CA ASP A 23 3.24 -10.31 8.99
C ASP A 23 4.52 -9.74 9.63
N ALA A 24 5.63 -10.49 9.59
CA ALA A 24 6.93 -10.05 10.09
C ALA A 24 7.45 -8.83 9.31
N PHE A 25 7.28 -8.83 7.99
CA PHE A 25 7.64 -7.69 7.16
C PHE A 25 6.73 -6.49 7.44
N ALA A 26 5.42 -6.70 7.62
CA ALA A 26 4.49 -5.64 7.98
C ALA A 26 4.84 -4.99 9.34
N GLN A 27 5.27 -5.77 10.33
CA GLN A 27 5.76 -5.22 11.61
C GLN A 27 7.05 -4.43 11.45
N THR A 28 7.95 -4.87 10.56
CA THR A 28 9.20 -4.13 10.25
C THR A 28 8.87 -2.78 9.61
N LEU A 29 7.94 -2.73 8.65
CA LEU A 29 7.48 -1.48 8.05
C LEU A 29 6.94 -0.50 9.10
N ARG A 30 6.12 -0.99 10.05
CA ARG A 30 5.61 -0.17 11.17
C ARG A 30 6.72 0.39 12.06
N HIS A 31 7.80 -0.34 12.30
CA HIS A 31 8.95 0.14 13.07
C HIS A 31 9.64 1.35 12.43
N PHE A 32 9.52 1.49 11.11
CA PHE A 32 10.04 2.60 10.31
C PHE A 32 8.99 3.67 9.97
N ASP A 33 7.83 3.66 10.66
CA ASP A 33 6.70 4.55 10.37
C ASP A 33 6.16 4.46 8.92
N ILE A 34 6.35 3.30 8.28
CA ILE A 34 5.79 3.01 6.95
C ILE A 34 4.47 2.25 7.15
N GLN A 35 3.36 2.86 6.76
CA GLN A 35 2.05 2.18 6.77
C GLN A 35 1.79 1.54 5.42
N THR A 36 1.53 0.22 5.43
CA THR A 36 1.03 -0.51 4.28
C THR A 36 -0.13 -1.39 4.69
N THR A 37 -1.22 -1.42 3.94
CA THR A 37 -2.30 -2.39 4.10
C THR A 37 -2.64 -2.95 2.74
N TYR A 38 -2.26 -4.20 2.49
CA TYR A 38 -2.67 -4.95 1.32
C TYR A 38 -3.79 -5.89 1.73
N GLU A 39 -4.99 -5.66 1.21
CA GLU A 39 -6.17 -6.46 1.53
C GLU A 39 -6.86 -6.88 0.22
N GLY A 40 -7.37 -8.11 0.19
CA GLY A 40 -8.19 -8.58 -0.93
C GLY A 40 -9.53 -7.84 -1.01
N ILE A 41 -10.06 -7.69 -2.21
CA ILE A 41 -11.43 -7.21 -2.44
C ILE A 41 -12.41 -8.27 -1.94
N MET A 42 -13.47 -7.85 -1.25
CA MET A 42 -14.43 -8.77 -0.67
C MET A 42 -15.25 -9.44 -1.77
N GLY A 43 -15.16 -10.78 -1.87
CA GLY A 43 -15.94 -11.55 -2.84
C GLY A 43 -15.34 -11.63 -4.24
N ASP A 44 -14.15 -11.07 -4.47
CA ASP A 44 -13.42 -11.09 -5.74
C ASP A 44 -11.95 -11.53 -5.50
N PRO A 45 -11.29 -12.29 -6.39
CA PRO A 45 -9.84 -12.52 -6.34
C PRO A 45 -8.96 -11.27 -6.47
N GLU A 46 -9.53 -10.09 -6.68
CA GLU A 46 -8.81 -8.81 -6.86
C GLU A 46 -8.22 -8.25 -5.54
N PHE A 47 -7.23 -7.35 -5.64
CA PHE A 47 -6.49 -6.82 -4.47
C PHE A 47 -6.45 -5.30 -4.45
N ALA A 48 -6.55 -4.69 -3.26
CA ALA A 48 -6.34 -3.27 -3.03
C ALA A 48 -5.28 -3.04 -1.93
N GLY A 49 -4.23 -2.29 -2.25
CA GLY A 49 -3.10 -2.02 -1.37
C GLY A 49 -2.92 -0.55 -1.09
N PHE A 50 -3.12 -0.11 0.14
CA PHE A 50 -2.76 1.24 0.59
C PHE A 50 -1.31 1.27 1.08
N VAL A 51 -0.57 2.29 0.67
CA VAL A 51 0.74 2.64 1.20
C VAL A 51 0.75 4.13 1.55
N GLY A 52 1.24 4.45 2.74
CA GLY A 52 1.30 5.84 3.21
C GLY A 52 2.49 6.14 4.12
N TRP A 53 3.11 7.29 3.88
CA TRP A 53 3.99 7.99 4.82
C TRP A 53 3.87 9.50 4.66
N LYS A 54 4.59 10.26 5.47
CA LYS A 54 4.55 11.73 5.52
C LYS A 54 4.77 12.34 4.11
N GLY A 55 3.70 12.82 3.49
CA GLY A 55 3.71 13.53 2.21
C GLY A 55 3.55 12.67 0.95
N PHE A 56 3.27 11.37 1.07
CA PHE A 56 2.98 10.52 -0.09
C PHE A 56 2.01 9.39 0.29
N PHE A 57 0.85 9.35 -0.36
CA PHE A 57 -0.20 8.37 -0.11
C PHE A 57 -0.71 7.82 -1.43
N PHE A 58 -0.75 6.51 -1.59
CA PHE A 58 -1.29 5.89 -2.80
C PHE A 58 -1.98 4.57 -2.51
N VAL A 59 -2.85 4.17 -3.43
CA VAL A 59 -3.52 2.88 -3.45
C VAL A 59 -3.24 2.19 -4.78
N ASP A 60 -2.69 0.98 -4.73
CA ASP A 60 -2.53 0.11 -5.90
C ASP A 60 -3.69 -0.88 -5.96
N VAL A 61 -4.40 -0.94 -7.08
CA VAL A 61 -5.53 -1.84 -7.33
C VAL A 61 -5.17 -2.86 -8.40
N PHE A 62 -5.30 -4.14 -8.10
CA PHE A 62 -4.98 -5.26 -8.99
C PHE A 62 -6.27 -5.94 -9.41
N SER A 63 -6.52 -5.93 -10.72
CA SER A 63 -7.70 -6.53 -11.33
C SER A 63 -7.31 -7.42 -12.51
N ALA A 64 -8.27 -8.19 -13.02
CA ALA A 64 -8.05 -8.94 -14.26
C ALA A 64 -7.70 -8.00 -15.44
N ALA A 65 -8.27 -6.78 -15.45
CA ALA A 65 -7.98 -5.74 -16.44
C ALA A 65 -6.62 -5.05 -16.21
N HIS A 66 -6.17 -4.97 -14.95
CA HIS A 66 -4.92 -4.34 -14.55
C HIS A 66 -4.04 -5.29 -13.73
N PRO A 67 -3.50 -6.36 -14.34
CA PRO A 67 -2.72 -7.39 -13.64
C PRO A 67 -1.39 -6.88 -13.10
N LYS A 68 -0.92 -5.73 -13.59
CA LYS A 68 0.28 -5.05 -13.10
C LYS A 68 0.00 -3.99 -12.03
N GLY A 69 -1.27 -3.85 -11.62
CA GLY A 69 -1.72 -2.82 -10.70
C GLY A 69 -2.01 -1.50 -11.41
N GLN A 70 -3.05 -0.81 -10.95
CA GLN A 70 -3.34 0.58 -11.25
C GLN A 70 -3.12 1.42 -9.99
N ARG A 71 -2.30 2.47 -10.09
CA ARG A 71 -1.98 3.35 -8.96
C ARG A 71 -2.89 4.57 -8.93
N PHE A 72 -3.39 4.87 -7.74
CA PHE A 72 -4.13 6.09 -7.42
C PHE A 72 -3.37 6.85 -6.33
N GLU A 73 -3.04 8.11 -6.58
CA GLU A 73 -2.29 8.97 -5.65
C GLU A 73 -3.22 9.95 -4.92
N PHE A 74 -2.88 10.28 -3.68
CA PHE A 74 -3.71 11.11 -2.80
C PHE A 74 -2.84 12.09 -2.00
N ASP A 75 -3.42 13.26 -1.70
CA ASP A 75 -2.75 14.30 -0.92
C ASP A 75 -2.71 13.95 0.58
N THR A 76 -3.68 13.16 1.05
CA THR A 76 -3.79 12.79 2.47
C THR A 76 -3.94 11.29 2.70
N ALA A 77 -3.46 10.85 3.88
CA ALA A 77 -3.68 9.48 4.35
C ALA A 77 -5.18 9.13 4.47
N ALA A 78 -6.01 10.12 4.79
CA ALA A 78 -7.44 9.92 4.99
C ALA A 78 -8.15 9.60 3.67
N GLU A 79 -7.83 10.33 2.60
CA GLU A 79 -8.37 10.09 1.27
C GLU A 79 -7.96 8.72 0.72
N ALA A 80 -6.67 8.39 0.83
CA ALA A 80 -6.17 7.09 0.39
C ALA A 80 -6.83 5.92 1.15
N LYS A 81 -7.03 6.06 2.47
CA LYS A 81 -7.75 5.06 3.28
C LYS A 81 -9.22 4.94 2.90
N ALA A 82 -9.91 6.07 2.69
CA ALA A 82 -11.30 6.08 2.26
C ALA A 82 -11.46 5.39 0.89
N PHE A 83 -10.56 5.69 -0.05
CA PHE A 83 -10.55 5.05 -1.36
C PHE A 83 -10.31 3.54 -1.26
N ALA A 84 -9.26 3.11 -0.55
CA ALA A 84 -8.95 1.69 -0.36
C ALA A 84 -10.13 0.92 0.26
N SER A 85 -10.83 1.52 1.23
CA SER A 85 -12.01 0.91 1.85
C SER A 85 -13.15 0.73 0.85
N ARG A 86 -13.39 1.71 -0.02
CA ARG A 86 -14.44 1.64 -1.05
C ARG A 86 -14.15 0.55 -2.08
N ILE A 87 -12.93 0.50 -2.61
CA ILE A 87 -12.48 -0.55 -3.54
C ILE A 87 -12.63 -1.94 -2.90
N ARG A 88 -12.26 -2.09 -1.62
CA ARG A 88 -12.42 -3.35 -0.89
C ARG A 88 -13.87 -3.84 -0.86
N HIS A 89 -14.85 -2.93 -0.80
CA HIS A 89 -16.27 -3.25 -0.82
C HIS A 89 -16.84 -3.45 -2.24
N GLY A 90 -15.98 -3.49 -3.27
CA GLY A 90 -16.39 -3.67 -4.66
C GLY A 90 -16.98 -2.40 -5.29
N GLU A 91 -16.85 -1.24 -4.63
CA GLU A 91 -17.19 0.03 -5.26
C GLU A 91 -16.09 0.37 -6.28
N VAL A 92 -16.39 0.17 -7.56
CA VAL A 92 -15.45 0.43 -8.65
C VAL A 92 -15.28 1.95 -8.82
N ALA A 93 -14.03 2.39 -8.93
CA ALA A 93 -13.66 3.79 -9.20
C ALA A 93 -13.81 4.16 -10.68
#